data_AF-A0A7R9DKR4-F1
#
_entry.id   AF-A0A7R9DKR4-F1
#
_cell.length_a   1.000
_cell.length_b   1.000
_cell.length_c   1.000
_cell.angle_alpha   90.00
_cell.angle_beta   90.00
_cell.angle_gamma   90.00
#
_symmetry.space_group_name_H-M   'P 1'
#
loop_
_entity.id
_entity.type
_entity.pdbx_description
1 polymer ?
#
loop_
_entity_poly.entity_id
_entity_poly.type
_entity_poly.pdbx_seq_one_letter_code
_entity_poly.pdbx_strand_id
1 'polypeptide(L)'
;MLLKNLSDLILDTPDAPTVLGNFIARAIADDCLPPKFVQSYKDKVECDHARQALLRADTLLSMKHGLVRLDNVWGVGGGLRPVKYLVRQMNLLLQEYLSSGDLHEAQRCLMDLEVPHFHHELVYEAVVMVIEAISGQVEEAMCRLLKILSSAIIITPDLMERGFLRVYEDMPDICLDVPLAYTVLERFVERCHKAGFLTDPVIKKMPSSLPDRDANLDLPVIGSQAQHETSALANYATEAGSTRLGYPMSCYKYRVCNQGAVHKTT
;
A
#
# COMPACT_ATOMS: atom_id res chain seq x y z
N MET A 1 15.82 -32.13 -20.20
CA MET A 1 16.35 -31.23 -21.24
C MET A 1 16.42 -29.76 -20.79
N LEU A 2 16.24 -29.42 -19.49
CA LEU A 2 16.57 -28.09 -18.93
C LEU A 2 17.87 -28.09 -18.13
N LEU A 3 18.06 -29.10 -17.26
CA LEU A 3 19.31 -29.28 -16.48
C LEU A 3 20.58 -29.36 -17.35
N LYS A 4 20.48 -29.86 -18.58
CA LYS A 4 21.62 -29.96 -19.50
C LYS A 4 21.96 -28.62 -20.17
N ASN A 5 20.98 -27.76 -20.39
CA ASN A 5 21.12 -26.50 -21.12
C ASN A 5 21.37 -25.32 -20.17
N LEU A 6 21.62 -25.61 -18.89
CA LEU A 6 21.68 -24.60 -17.85
C LEU A 6 22.91 -23.70 -17.96
N SER A 7 24.00 -24.21 -18.52
CA SER A 7 25.17 -23.43 -18.92
C SER A 7 24.81 -22.32 -19.90
N ASP A 8 23.91 -22.60 -20.84
CA ASP A 8 23.54 -21.68 -21.90
C ASP A 8 22.49 -20.68 -21.38
N LEU A 9 21.51 -21.16 -20.59
CA LEU A 9 20.47 -20.31 -20.01
C LEU A 9 21.00 -19.22 -19.07
N ILE A 10 22.15 -19.46 -18.43
CA ILE A 10 22.78 -18.48 -17.54
C ILE A 10 23.27 -17.25 -18.30
N LEU A 11 23.59 -17.39 -19.59
CA LEU A 11 24.08 -16.28 -20.41
C LEU A 11 23.05 -15.14 -20.47
N ASP A 12 21.76 -15.49 -20.51
CA ASP A 12 20.67 -14.52 -20.54
C ASP A 12 20.04 -14.29 -19.16
N THR A 13 20.09 -15.29 -18.27
CA THR A 13 19.46 -15.24 -16.95
C THR A 13 20.41 -15.78 -15.88
N PRO A 14 21.20 -14.94 -15.19
CA PRO A 14 22.20 -15.40 -14.23
C PRO A 14 21.61 -16.25 -13.08
N ASP A 15 20.35 -15.99 -12.71
CA ASP A 15 19.62 -16.72 -11.68
C ASP A 15 18.93 -18.00 -12.18
N ALA A 16 19.14 -18.42 -13.43
CA ALA A 16 18.54 -19.62 -14.01
C ALA A 16 18.66 -20.89 -13.14
N PRO A 17 19.77 -21.18 -12.43
CA PRO A 17 19.86 -22.31 -11.51
C PRO A 17 18.84 -22.23 -10.37
N THR A 18 18.67 -21.05 -9.79
CA THR A 18 17.74 -20.80 -8.69
C THR A 18 16.30 -20.95 -9.17
N VAL A 19 15.96 -20.35 -10.31
CA VAL A 19 14.62 -20.43 -10.92
C VAL A 19 14.28 -21.87 -11.28
N LEU A 20 15.20 -22.62 -11.88
CA LEU A 20 14.95 -24.03 -12.20
C LEU A 20 14.83 -24.89 -10.93
N GLY A 21 15.62 -24.62 -9.89
CA GLY A 21 15.49 -25.31 -8.60
C GLY A 21 14.13 -25.09 -7.95
N ASN A 22 13.63 -23.85 -7.98
CA ASN A 22 12.28 -23.51 -7.54
C ASN A 22 11.21 -24.24 -8.36
N PHE A 23 11.37 -24.28 -9.70
CA PHE A 23 10.48 -24.99 -10.60
C PHE A 23 10.42 -26.50 -10.29
N ILE A 24 11.58 -27.15 -10.12
CA ILE A 24 11.65 -28.58 -9.80
C ILE A 24 10.96 -28.87 -8.47
N ALA A 25 11.22 -28.06 -7.43
CA ALA A 25 10.56 -28.23 -6.14
C ALA A 25 9.04 -28.10 -6.24
N ARG A 26 8.54 -27.10 -6.99
CA ARG A 26 7.11 -26.91 -7.20
C ARG A 26 6.49 -28.04 -8.03
N ALA A 27 7.14 -28.48 -9.09
CA ALA A 27 6.68 -29.59 -9.92
C ALA A 27 6.62 -30.93 -9.14
N ILE A 28 7.50 -31.14 -8.16
CA ILE A 28 7.41 -32.29 -7.25
C ILE A 28 6.25 -32.12 -6.26
N ALA A 29 6.06 -30.92 -5.70
CA ALA A 29 4.95 -30.64 -4.77
C ALA A 29 3.57 -30.72 -5.42
N ASP A 30 3.47 -30.38 -6.71
CA ASP A 30 2.25 -30.46 -7.52
C ASP A 30 2.12 -31.84 -8.25
N ASP A 31 2.87 -32.86 -7.81
CA ASP A 31 2.87 -34.25 -8.34
C ASP A 31 3.13 -34.38 -9.86
N CYS A 32 3.71 -33.37 -10.50
CA CYS A 32 4.12 -33.40 -11.91
C CYS A 32 5.46 -34.13 -12.11
N LEU A 33 6.28 -34.23 -11.06
CA LEU A 33 7.54 -34.98 -11.03
C LEU A 33 7.58 -35.95 -9.84
N PRO A 34 8.19 -37.15 -9.99
CA PRO A 34 8.31 -38.09 -8.87
C PRO A 34 9.13 -37.51 -7.69
N PRO A 35 8.79 -37.80 -6.42
CA PRO A 35 9.54 -37.32 -5.26
C PRO A 35 11.02 -37.71 -5.25
N LYS A 36 11.38 -38.84 -5.87
CA LYS A 36 12.76 -39.32 -6.01
C LYS A 36 13.53 -38.66 -7.15
N PHE A 37 12.92 -37.71 -7.88
CA PHE A 37 13.53 -37.08 -9.05
C PHE A 37 14.88 -36.45 -8.71
N VAL A 38 14.96 -35.63 -7.66
CA VAL A 38 16.20 -34.93 -7.29
C VAL A 38 17.33 -35.91 -6.98
N GLN A 39 17.05 -36.93 -6.16
CA GLN A 39 18.02 -37.97 -5.79
C GLN A 39 18.49 -38.78 -7.01
N SER A 40 17.60 -39.04 -7.97
CA SER A 40 17.90 -39.84 -9.16
C SER A 40 18.88 -39.16 -10.14
N TYR A 41 19.04 -37.84 -10.03
CA TYR A 41 19.87 -37.02 -10.90
C TYR A 41 21.08 -36.36 -10.20
N LYS A 42 21.13 -36.35 -8.86
CA LYS A 42 22.16 -35.68 -8.05
C LYS A 42 23.60 -36.07 -8.46
N ASP A 43 23.83 -37.35 -8.70
CA ASP A 43 25.15 -37.90 -9.07
C ASP A 43 25.36 -38.05 -10.59
N LYS A 44 24.37 -37.66 -11.40
CA LYS A 44 24.41 -37.80 -12.87
C LYS A 44 24.66 -36.48 -13.60
N VAL A 45 24.70 -35.36 -12.88
CA VAL A 45 24.93 -34.03 -13.46
C VAL A 45 26.40 -33.63 -13.33
N GLU A 46 27.03 -33.44 -14.48
CA GLU A 46 28.42 -32.96 -14.56
C GLU A 46 28.51 -31.44 -14.38
N CYS A 47 27.49 -30.71 -14.81
CA CYS A 47 27.43 -29.25 -14.71
C CYS A 47 27.16 -28.77 -13.27
N ASP A 48 28.00 -27.87 -12.77
CA ASP A 48 27.87 -27.27 -11.43
C ASP A 48 26.55 -26.51 -11.26
N HIS A 49 26.10 -25.80 -12.29
CA HIS A 49 24.83 -25.07 -12.27
C HIS A 49 23.62 -25.99 -12.18
N ALA A 50 23.68 -27.14 -12.86
CA ALA A 50 22.64 -28.16 -12.74
C ALA A 50 22.61 -28.78 -11.33
N ARG A 51 23.80 -28.99 -10.73
CA ARG A 51 23.92 -29.44 -9.34
C ARG A 51 23.36 -28.42 -8.35
N GLN A 52 23.61 -27.13 -8.58
CA GLN A 52 23.05 -26.03 -7.79
C GLN A 52 21.52 -26.01 -7.86
N ALA A 53 20.93 -26.16 -9.05
CA ALA A 53 19.47 -26.23 -9.22
C ALA A 53 18.86 -27.42 -8.45
N LEU A 54 19.47 -28.60 -8.55
CA LEU A 54 19.02 -29.79 -7.80
C LEU A 54 19.16 -29.60 -6.29
N LEU A 55 20.27 -29.02 -5.81
CA LEU A 55 20.48 -28.74 -4.39
C LEU A 55 19.45 -27.74 -3.85
N ARG A 56 19.12 -26.71 -4.64
CA ARG A 56 18.06 -25.74 -4.30
C ARG A 56 16.71 -26.43 -4.13
N ALA A 57 16.35 -27.31 -5.08
CA ALA A 57 15.11 -28.08 -5.00
C ALA A 57 15.06 -29.01 -3.78
N ASP A 58 16.15 -29.74 -3.54
CA ASP A 58 16.33 -30.64 -2.37
C ASP A 58 16.11 -29.89 -1.06
N THR A 59 16.71 -28.70 -0.96
CA THR A 59 16.62 -27.84 0.23
C THR A 59 15.18 -27.36 0.45
N LEU A 60 14.49 -26.91 -0.60
CA LEU A 60 13.10 -26.46 -0.51
C LEU A 60 12.14 -27.57 -0.06
N LEU A 61 12.33 -28.78 -0.59
CA LEU A 61 11.49 -29.94 -0.26
C LEU A 61 11.79 -30.49 1.14
N SER A 62 13.04 -30.37 1.61
CA SER A 62 13.47 -30.88 2.92
C SER A 62 13.20 -29.91 4.08
N MET A 63 12.88 -28.64 3.80
CA MET A 63 12.54 -27.67 4.83
C MET A 63 11.26 -28.05 5.58
N LYS A 64 11.24 -27.79 6.90
CA LYS A 64 10.00 -27.90 7.69
C LYS A 64 8.94 -26.95 7.13
N HIS A 65 7.73 -27.46 6.92
CA HIS A 65 6.64 -26.75 6.22
C HIS A 65 6.98 -26.32 4.78
N GLY A 66 7.96 -26.97 4.13
CA GLY A 66 8.46 -26.63 2.80
C GLY A 66 7.35 -26.53 1.75
N LEU A 67 6.41 -27.48 1.74
CA LEU A 67 5.30 -27.50 0.78
C LEU A 67 4.42 -26.24 0.84
N VAL A 68 4.06 -25.79 2.05
CA VAL A 68 3.28 -24.56 2.23
C VAL A 68 4.09 -23.32 1.83
N ARG A 69 5.40 -23.34 2.04
CA ARG A 69 6.29 -22.23 1.66
C ARG A 69 6.50 -22.13 0.16
N LEU A 70 6.22 -23.19 -0.61
CA LEU A 70 6.31 -23.16 -2.06
C LEU A 70 5.23 -22.29 -2.73
N ASP A 71 4.22 -21.83 -1.99
CA ASP A 71 3.21 -20.90 -2.52
C ASP A 71 3.79 -19.51 -2.85
N ASN A 72 4.91 -19.15 -2.20
CA ASN A 72 5.61 -17.89 -2.44
C ASN A 72 6.97 -18.09 -3.12
N VAL A 73 7.21 -19.25 -3.73
CA VAL A 73 8.51 -19.60 -4.34
C VAL A 73 8.88 -18.66 -5.50
N TRP A 74 7.89 -18.03 -6.12
CA TRP A 74 8.03 -17.10 -7.24
C TRP A 74 8.10 -15.62 -6.81
N GLY A 75 8.16 -15.35 -5.50
CA GLY A 75 8.06 -14.00 -4.94
C GLY A 75 6.69 -13.75 -4.31
N VAL A 76 6.55 -12.61 -3.62
CA VAL A 76 5.34 -12.23 -2.87
C VAL A 76 4.58 -11.05 -3.48
N GLY A 77 5.09 -10.48 -4.57
CA GLY A 77 4.46 -9.42 -5.35
C GLY A 77 3.49 -9.93 -6.41
N GLY A 78 3.01 -8.99 -7.24
CA GLY A 78 2.24 -9.22 -8.44
C GLY A 78 0.74 -8.97 -8.31
N GLY A 79 0.10 -8.59 -9.41
CA GLY A 79 -1.34 -8.26 -9.48
C GLY A 79 -2.30 -9.44 -9.24
N LEU A 80 -1.79 -10.67 -9.15
CA LEU A 80 -2.58 -11.85 -8.78
C LEU A 80 -2.75 -12.00 -7.25
N ARG A 81 -2.04 -11.20 -6.47
CA ARG A 81 -2.17 -11.21 -5.00
C ARG A 81 -3.53 -10.63 -4.60
N PRO A 82 -4.19 -11.19 -3.57
CA PRO A 82 -5.44 -10.62 -3.08
C PRO A 82 -5.26 -9.15 -2.68
N VAL A 83 -6.21 -8.28 -3.06
CA VAL A 83 -6.13 -6.84 -2.74
C VAL A 83 -5.88 -6.61 -1.24
N LYS A 84 -6.56 -7.36 -0.36
CA LYS A 84 -6.35 -7.29 1.09
C LYS A 84 -4.91 -7.56 1.52
N TYR A 85 -4.20 -8.44 0.81
CA TYR A 85 -2.79 -8.72 1.06
C TYR A 85 -1.92 -7.52 0.67
N LEU A 86 -2.15 -6.95 -0.53
CA LEU A 86 -1.42 -5.78 -1.02
C LEU A 86 -1.58 -4.57 -0.10
N VAL A 87 -2.82 -4.25 0.29
CA VAL A 87 -3.13 -3.17 1.25
C VAL A 87 -2.40 -3.39 2.58
N ARG A 88 -2.34 -4.64 3.05
CA ARG A 88 -1.59 -4.99 4.27
C ARG A 88 -0.08 -4.75 4.10
N GLN A 89 0.50 -5.13 2.97
CA GLN A 89 1.93 -4.88 2.72
C GLN A 89 2.24 -3.39 2.63
N MET A 90 1.39 -2.61 1.96
CA MET A 90 1.52 -1.15 1.90
C MET A 90 1.47 -0.51 3.28
N ASN A 91 0.55 -0.96 4.14
CA ASN A 91 0.47 -0.51 5.53
C ASN A 91 1.73 -0.86 6.34
N LEU A 92 2.24 -2.09 6.21
CA LEU A 92 3.48 -2.50 6.88
C LEU A 92 4.68 -1.67 6.43
N LEU A 93 4.80 -1.41 5.13
CA LEU A 93 5.82 -0.55 4.54
C LEU A 93 5.77 0.86 5.14
N LEU A 94 4.59 1.48 5.20
CA LEU A 94 4.40 2.82 5.76
C LEU A 94 4.78 2.88 7.24
N GLN A 95 4.38 1.87 8.03
CA GLN A 95 4.71 1.78 9.46
C GLN A 95 6.20 1.54 9.70
N GLU A 96 6.82 0.69 8.89
CA GLU A 96 8.26 0.43 8.94
C GLU A 96 9.04 1.69 8.62
N TYR A 97 8.65 2.42 7.57
CA TYR A 97 9.25 3.70 7.23
C TYR A 97 9.13 4.73 8.35
N LEU A 98 7.97 4.85 9.00
CA LEU A 98 7.81 5.76 10.15
C LEU A 98 8.74 5.41 11.31
N SER A 99 9.08 4.12 11.46
CA SER A 99 9.94 3.63 12.53
C SER A 99 11.43 3.75 12.19
N SER A 100 11.80 3.48 10.94
CA SER A 100 13.19 3.41 10.49
C SER A 100 13.70 4.72 9.88
N GLY A 101 12.81 5.49 9.23
CA GLY A 101 13.16 6.63 8.38
C GLY A 101 13.84 6.26 7.06
N ASP A 102 13.91 4.97 6.70
CA ASP A 102 14.63 4.50 5.52
C ASP A 102 13.78 4.66 4.25
N LEU A 103 14.08 5.71 3.48
CA LEU A 103 13.41 6.01 2.22
C LEU A 103 13.73 4.97 1.12
N HIS A 104 14.96 4.44 1.09
CA HIS A 104 15.38 3.52 0.05
C HIS A 104 14.72 2.16 0.23
N GLU A 105 14.61 1.70 1.46
CA GLU A 105 13.90 0.46 1.75
C GLU A 105 12.40 0.60 1.46
N ALA A 106 11.78 1.74 1.80
CA ALA A 106 10.38 2.01 1.44
C ALA A 106 10.16 2.00 -0.09
N GLN A 107 11.07 2.59 -0.87
CA GLN A 107 11.03 2.54 -2.33
C GLN A 107 11.11 1.10 -2.84
N ARG A 108 12.10 0.32 -2.34
CA ARG A 108 12.29 -1.09 -2.72
C ARG A 108 11.04 -1.91 -2.39
N CYS A 109 10.56 -1.84 -1.16
CA CYS A 109 9.38 -2.56 -0.71
C CYS A 109 8.16 -2.27 -1.59
N LEU A 110 7.96 -1.02 -2.03
CA LEU A 110 6.85 -0.68 -2.92
C LEU A 110 7.02 -1.29 -4.32
N MET A 111 8.23 -1.23 -4.88
CA MET A 111 8.53 -1.80 -6.19
C MET A 111 8.40 -3.33 -6.20
N ASP A 112 8.82 -4.00 -5.12
CA ASP A 112 8.72 -5.45 -4.95
C ASP A 112 7.27 -5.97 -4.86
N LEU A 113 6.28 -5.08 -4.64
CA LEU A 113 4.87 -5.43 -4.75
C LEU A 113 4.42 -5.63 -6.20
N GLU A 114 5.13 -5.07 -7.18
CA GLU A 114 4.87 -5.22 -8.62
C GLU A 114 3.43 -4.87 -9.04
N VAL A 115 2.84 -3.84 -8.42
CA VAL A 115 1.46 -3.39 -8.68
C VAL A 115 1.38 -1.87 -8.95
N PRO A 116 2.06 -1.36 -10.00
CA PRO A 116 2.19 0.07 -10.24
C PRO A 116 0.85 0.80 -10.36
N HIS A 117 -0.16 0.17 -10.96
CA HIS A 117 -1.50 0.77 -11.11
C HIS A 117 -2.30 0.85 -9.80
N PHE A 118 -1.83 0.23 -8.72
CA PHE A 118 -2.46 0.24 -7.41
C PHE A 118 -1.74 1.17 -6.41
N HIS A 119 -0.72 1.92 -6.83
CA HIS A 119 0.01 2.82 -5.93
C HIS A 119 -0.84 3.97 -5.36
N HIS A 120 -1.99 4.30 -5.97
CA HIS A 120 -2.95 5.24 -5.39
C HIS A 120 -3.50 4.77 -4.01
N GLU A 121 -3.42 3.46 -3.73
CA GLU A 121 -3.73 2.90 -2.41
C GLU A 121 -2.70 3.29 -1.36
N LEU A 122 -1.40 3.19 -1.68
CA LEU A 122 -0.35 3.62 -0.76
C LEU A 122 -0.51 5.10 -0.39
N VAL A 123 -0.84 5.95 -1.38
CA VAL A 123 -1.09 7.38 -1.15
C VAL A 123 -2.28 7.58 -0.22
N TYR A 124 -3.40 6.89 -0.47
CA TYR A 124 -4.59 6.93 0.40
C TYR A 124 -4.24 6.53 1.84
N GLU A 125 -3.63 5.35 2.03
CA GLU A 125 -3.25 4.83 3.35
C GLU A 125 -2.25 5.76 4.07
N ALA A 126 -1.30 6.37 3.34
CA ALA A 126 -0.36 7.32 3.91
C ALA A 126 -1.05 8.60 4.43
N VAL A 127 -2.00 9.15 3.68
CA VAL A 127 -2.74 10.35 4.09
C VAL A 127 -3.67 10.03 5.26
N VAL A 128 -4.37 8.89 5.25
CA VAL A 128 -5.22 8.45 6.36
C VAL A 128 -4.38 8.27 7.62
N MET A 129 -3.21 7.64 7.52
CA MET A 129 -2.29 7.48 8.65
C MET A 129 -1.80 8.81 9.24
N VAL A 130 -1.60 9.84 8.39
CA VAL A 130 -1.30 11.20 8.84
C VAL A 130 -2.46 11.81 9.62
N ILE A 131 -3.69 11.67 9.12
CA ILE A 131 -4.90 12.18 9.77
C ILE A 131 -5.09 11.52 11.15
N GLU A 132 -4.99 10.20 11.22
CA GLU A 132 -5.16 9.43 12.45
C GLU A 132 -4.07 9.74 13.50
N ALA A 133 -2.84 9.98 13.06
CA ALA A 133 -1.72 10.24 13.97
C ALA A 133 -1.77 11.63 14.63
N ILE A 134 -2.40 12.63 13.99
CA ILE A 134 -2.48 14.03 14.44
C ILE A 134 -1.10 14.56 14.91
N SER A 135 -0.04 14.21 14.18
CA SER A 135 1.35 14.48 14.57
C SER A 135 2.12 15.16 13.44
N GLY A 136 2.71 16.32 13.76
CA GLY A 136 3.54 17.07 12.81
C GLY A 136 4.78 16.30 12.35
N GLN A 137 5.30 15.38 13.17
CA GLN A 137 6.43 14.52 12.78
C GLN A 137 6.01 13.49 11.72
N VAL A 138 4.82 12.90 11.88
CA VAL A 138 4.26 11.94 10.90
C VAL A 138 3.94 12.65 9.59
N GLU A 139 3.37 13.86 9.65
CA GLU A 139 3.16 14.70 8.47
C GLU A 139 4.46 14.99 7.71
N GLU A 140 5.52 15.39 8.41
CA GLU A 140 6.79 15.68 7.75
C GLU A 140 7.39 14.42 7.12
N ALA A 141 7.38 13.30 7.86
CA ALA A 141 7.90 12.02 7.36
C ALA A 141 7.13 11.53 6.13
N MET A 142 5.80 11.54 6.16
CA MET A 142 4.98 11.08 5.03
C MET A 142 5.07 12.00 3.82
N CYS A 143 5.09 13.31 4.04
CA CYS A 143 5.33 14.27 2.95
C CYS A 143 6.68 14.02 2.27
N ARG A 144 7.73 13.73 3.05
CA ARG A 144 9.06 13.39 2.53
C ARG A 144 9.04 12.10 1.71
N LEU A 145 8.37 11.05 2.20
CA LEU A 145 8.22 9.79 1.47
C LEU A 145 7.49 9.99 0.14
N LEU A 146 6.31 10.60 0.16
CA LEU A 146 5.51 10.83 -1.04
C LEU A 146 6.25 11.71 -2.07
N LYS A 147 6.99 12.71 -1.60
CA LYS A 147 7.85 13.53 -2.48
C LYS A 147 8.92 12.69 -3.18
N ILE A 148 9.61 11.81 -2.45
CA ILE A 148 10.66 10.96 -3.02
C ILE A 148 10.06 9.95 -4.00
N LEU A 149 8.92 9.35 -3.67
CA LEU A 149 8.21 8.42 -4.57
C LEU A 149 7.73 9.11 -5.86
N SER A 150 7.29 10.37 -5.77
CA SER A 150 6.94 11.18 -6.94
C SER A 150 8.16 11.56 -7.76
N SER A 151 9.24 12.04 -7.11
CA SER A 151 10.46 12.49 -7.79
C SER A 151 11.19 11.34 -8.50
N ALA A 152 11.11 10.13 -7.95
CA ALA A 152 11.63 8.91 -8.56
C ALA A 152 10.69 8.32 -9.63
N ILE A 153 9.53 8.93 -9.88
CA ILE A 153 8.51 8.47 -10.85
C ILE A 153 8.00 7.05 -10.50
N ILE A 154 8.11 6.65 -9.24
CA ILE A 154 7.53 5.38 -8.75
C ILE A 154 6.02 5.54 -8.61
N ILE A 155 5.56 6.71 -8.17
CA ILE A 155 4.15 7.10 -8.17
C ILE A 155 3.95 8.19 -9.22
N THR A 156 3.17 7.89 -10.25
CA THR A 156 2.84 8.85 -11.29
C THR A 156 1.93 9.96 -10.75
N PRO A 157 1.92 11.16 -11.36
CA PRO A 157 1.04 12.25 -10.93
C PRO A 157 -0.45 11.88 -10.88
N ASP A 158 -0.93 11.05 -11.82
CA ASP A 158 -2.33 10.56 -11.85
C ASP A 158 -2.66 9.71 -10.61
N LEU A 159 -1.75 8.80 -10.22
CA LEU A 159 -1.95 7.95 -9.06
C LEU A 159 -1.82 8.73 -7.74
N MET A 160 -0.94 9.74 -7.72
CA MET A 160 -0.84 10.67 -6.61
C MET A 160 -2.16 11.45 -6.44
N GLU A 161 -2.66 12.09 -7.50
CA GLU A 161 -3.95 12.80 -7.48
C GLU A 161 -5.08 11.87 -7.05
N ARG A 162 -5.20 10.69 -7.65
CA ARG A 162 -6.25 9.72 -7.32
C ARG A 162 -6.23 9.30 -5.85
N GLY A 163 -5.04 9.13 -5.26
CA GLY A 163 -4.91 8.81 -3.83
C GLY A 163 -5.48 9.91 -2.93
N PHE A 164 -5.13 11.17 -3.18
CA PHE A 164 -5.68 12.31 -2.43
C PHE A 164 -7.19 12.48 -2.64
N LEU A 165 -7.68 12.36 -3.88
CA LEU A 165 -9.11 12.52 -4.17
C LEU A 165 -9.98 11.48 -3.47
N ARG A 166 -9.50 10.23 -3.36
CA ARG A 166 -10.20 9.21 -2.59
C ARG A 166 -10.34 9.57 -1.12
N VAL A 167 -9.29 10.15 -0.52
CA VAL A 167 -9.38 10.63 0.86
C VAL A 167 -10.43 11.73 0.96
N TYR A 168 -10.46 12.67 0.01
CA TYR A 168 -11.44 13.76 -0.01
C TYR A 168 -12.88 13.26 -0.07
N GLU A 169 -13.13 12.22 -0.87
CA GLU A 169 -14.44 11.56 -0.98
C GLU A 169 -14.83 10.87 0.36
N ASP A 170 -13.87 10.25 1.04
CA ASP A 170 -14.09 9.54 2.31
C ASP A 170 -14.06 10.47 3.54
N MET A 171 -13.72 11.76 3.39
CA MET A 171 -13.60 12.70 4.52
C MET A 171 -14.83 12.79 5.44
N PRO A 172 -16.08 12.77 4.93
CA PRO A 172 -17.27 12.76 5.78
C PRO A 172 -17.32 11.55 6.72
N ASP A 173 -16.84 10.39 6.27
CA ASP A 173 -16.74 9.19 7.11
C ASP A 173 -15.51 9.27 8.03
N ILE A 174 -14.37 9.76 7.52
CA ILE A 174 -13.12 9.89 8.30
C ILE A 174 -13.29 10.81 9.51
N CYS A 175 -14.02 11.92 9.35
CA CYS A 175 -14.22 12.87 10.44
C CYS A 175 -15.13 12.35 11.58
N LEU A 176 -15.90 11.28 11.35
CA LEU A 176 -16.69 10.64 12.40
C LEU A 176 -15.77 10.00 13.45
N ASP A 177 -14.64 9.45 13.02
CA ASP A 177 -13.66 8.81 13.89
C ASP A 177 -12.60 9.82 14.38
N VAL A 178 -12.22 10.80 13.56
CA VAL A 178 -11.20 11.81 13.88
C VAL A 178 -11.78 13.23 13.77
N PRO A 179 -12.18 13.88 14.89
CA PRO A 179 -12.83 15.20 14.85
C PRO A 179 -11.98 16.33 14.22
N LEU A 180 -10.64 16.21 14.26
CA LEU A 180 -9.71 17.17 13.69
C LEU A 180 -9.28 16.83 12.24
N ALA A 181 -9.93 15.86 11.59
CA ALA A 181 -9.49 15.33 10.31
C ALA A 181 -9.32 16.40 9.23
N TYR A 182 -10.30 17.30 9.06
CA TYR A 182 -10.23 18.38 8.07
C TYR A 182 -9.04 19.32 8.31
N THR A 183 -8.78 19.69 9.56
CA THR A 183 -7.67 20.58 9.92
C THR A 183 -6.31 19.93 9.65
N VAL A 184 -6.17 18.64 9.98
CA VAL A 184 -4.93 17.89 9.72
C VAL A 184 -4.74 17.70 8.21
N LEU A 185 -5.80 17.35 7.48
CA LEU A 185 -5.75 17.20 6.03
C LEU A 185 -5.33 18.49 5.34
N GLU A 186 -5.95 19.62 5.68
CA GLU A 186 -5.62 20.93 5.12
C GLU A 186 -4.13 21.28 5.32
N ARG A 187 -3.63 21.12 6.54
CA ARG A 187 -2.22 21.34 6.87
C ARG A 187 -1.30 20.42 6.06
N PHE A 188 -1.68 19.15 5.92
CA PHE A 188 -0.88 18.17 5.18
C PHE A 188 -0.87 18.45 3.67
N VAL A 189 -2.02 18.80 3.07
CA VAL A 189 -2.15 19.18 1.66
C VAL A 189 -1.30 20.41 1.36
N GLU A 190 -1.36 21.44 2.20
CA GLU A 190 -0.54 22.65 2.05
C GLU A 190 0.96 22.33 2.12
N ARG A 191 1.36 21.43 3.03
CA ARG A 191 2.75 20.95 3.11
C ARG A 191 3.18 20.23 1.83
N CYS A 192 2.32 19.36 1.28
CA CYS A 192 2.58 18.63 0.04
C CYS A 192 2.67 19.56 -1.19
N HIS A 193 1.84 20.60 -1.23
CA HIS A 193 1.91 21.64 -2.25
C HIS A 193 3.22 22.42 -2.18
N LYS A 194 3.60 22.90 -0.99
CA LYS A 194 4.89 23.57 -0.74
C LYS A 194 6.08 22.67 -1.12
N ALA A 195 5.94 21.36 -0.95
CA ALA A 195 6.95 20.37 -1.34
C ALA A 195 7.08 20.16 -2.85
N GLY A 196 6.08 20.59 -3.64
CA GLY A 196 6.12 20.71 -5.10
C GLY A 196 5.63 19.48 -5.89
N PHE A 197 5.03 18.48 -5.24
CA PHE A 197 4.57 17.26 -5.92
C PHE A 197 3.05 17.16 -6.06
N LEU A 198 2.29 18.01 -5.37
CA LEU A 198 0.84 18.09 -5.48
C LEU A 198 0.43 19.25 -6.39
N THR A 199 -0.48 19.01 -7.33
CA THR A 199 -0.89 19.98 -8.34
C THR A 199 -2.04 20.86 -7.86
N ASP A 200 -2.13 22.10 -8.37
CA ASP A 200 -3.21 23.04 -8.01
C ASP A 200 -4.64 22.50 -8.24
N PRO A 201 -4.94 21.70 -9.29
CA PRO A 201 -6.25 21.10 -9.47
C PRO A 201 -6.69 20.21 -8.30
N VAL A 202 -5.74 19.50 -7.66
CA VAL A 202 -6.06 18.65 -6.50
C VAL A 202 -6.41 19.50 -5.29
N ILE A 203 -5.69 20.60 -5.07
CA ILE A 203 -5.91 21.49 -3.93
C ILE A 203 -7.27 22.17 -4.03
N LYS A 204 -7.66 22.59 -5.24
CA LYS A 204 -8.98 23.20 -5.48
C LYS A 204 -10.16 22.28 -5.19
N LYS A 205 -9.95 20.96 -5.22
CA LYS A 205 -10.97 19.94 -4.93
C LYS A 205 -11.02 19.56 -3.44
N MET A 206 -10.17 20.13 -2.59
CA MET A 206 -10.14 19.82 -1.17
C MET A 206 -11.46 20.24 -0.49
N PRO A 207 -12.12 19.35 0.27
CA PRO A 207 -13.37 19.66 0.93
C PRO A 207 -13.10 20.55 2.15
N SER A 208 -13.83 21.65 2.27
CA SER A 208 -13.86 22.46 3.50
C SER A 208 -14.80 21.82 4.53
N SER A 209 -14.47 21.97 5.82
CA SER A 209 -15.29 21.47 6.94
C SER A 209 -16.68 22.09 7.06
N LEU A 210 -16.97 23.13 6.27
CA LEU A 210 -18.27 23.76 6.17
C LEU A 210 -18.96 23.25 4.91
N PRO A 211 -20.15 22.62 5.00
CA PRO A 211 -20.97 22.44 3.82
C PRO A 211 -21.31 23.83 3.28
N ASP A 212 -21.16 24.01 1.96
CA ASP A 212 -21.62 25.20 1.26
C ASP A 212 -23.07 25.49 1.69
N ARG A 213 -23.26 26.50 2.53
CA ARG A 213 -24.60 27.06 2.81
C ARG A 213 -25.16 27.83 1.62
N ASP A 214 -24.41 27.91 0.52
CA ASP A 214 -24.68 28.79 -0.61
C ASP A 214 -25.33 28.08 -1.82
N ALA A 215 -25.89 26.88 -1.64
CA ALA A 215 -26.61 26.16 -2.69
C ALA A 215 -28.09 25.90 -2.38
N ASN A 216 -28.79 26.82 -1.70
CA ASN A 216 -30.25 27.03 -1.86
C ASN A 216 -30.74 28.17 -0.96
N LEU A 217 -31.01 29.35 -1.52
CA LEU A 217 -31.75 30.41 -0.84
C LEU A 217 -32.58 31.22 -1.84
N ASP A 218 -33.46 30.53 -2.57
CA ASP A 218 -34.71 31.12 -3.05
C ASP A 218 -35.82 30.75 -2.06
N LEU A 219 -35.90 31.47 -0.94
CA LEU A 219 -37.10 31.52 -0.10
C LEU A 219 -37.39 32.98 0.29
N PRO A 220 -38.66 33.41 0.30
CA PRO A 220 -39.02 34.82 0.28
C PRO A 220 -38.72 35.50 1.61
N VAL A 221 -38.31 36.76 1.53
CA VAL A 221 -38.19 37.68 2.66
C VAL A 221 -39.51 37.74 3.44
N ILE A 222 -39.52 37.20 4.66
CA ILE A 222 -40.51 37.55 5.68
C ILE A 222 -39.75 38.23 6.81
N GLY A 223 -40.13 39.48 7.06
CA GLY A 223 -39.39 40.39 7.91
C GLY A 223 -39.52 40.15 9.41
N SER A 224 -38.64 40.88 10.09
CA SER A 224 -38.75 41.43 11.45
C SER A 224 -38.38 40.55 12.65
N GLN A 225 -37.35 41.06 13.35
CA GLN A 225 -37.14 41.09 14.81
C GLN A 225 -36.66 39.80 15.51
N ALA A 226 -35.40 39.81 15.96
CA ALA A 226 -35.07 39.80 17.40
C ALA A 226 -33.57 40.06 17.62
N GLN A 227 -33.29 40.97 18.55
CA GLN A 227 -31.98 41.36 19.06
C GLN A 227 -31.53 40.41 20.19
N HIS A 228 -30.26 40.57 20.61
CA HIS A 228 -29.61 40.00 21.80
C HIS A 228 -29.19 38.51 21.66
N GLU A 229 -27.96 38.05 21.93
CA GLU A 229 -26.96 38.50 22.89
C GLU A 229 -25.58 37.88 22.57
N THR A 230 -24.53 38.61 22.97
CA THR A 230 -23.11 38.32 22.82
C THR A 230 -22.53 37.34 23.84
N SER A 231 -21.40 36.73 23.45
CA SER A 231 -20.25 36.31 24.26
C SER A 231 -20.30 34.97 25.01
N ALA A 232 -19.43 34.04 24.60
CA ALA A 232 -18.45 33.37 25.47
C ALA A 232 -17.64 32.35 24.63
N LEU A 233 -16.52 32.80 24.07
CA LEU A 233 -15.42 31.93 23.68
C LEU A 233 -14.45 31.80 24.85
N ALA A 234 -13.73 30.68 24.84
CA ALA A 234 -12.62 30.31 25.70
C ALA A 234 -13.03 29.81 27.10
N ASN A 235 -12.77 28.53 27.37
CA ASN A 235 -11.73 28.15 28.31
C ASN A 235 -11.54 26.63 28.42
N TYR A 236 -10.27 26.24 28.58
CA TYR A 236 -9.74 24.95 29.07
C TYR A 236 -9.59 23.78 28.10
N ALA A 237 -8.49 23.85 27.35
CA ALA A 237 -7.60 22.70 27.16
C ALA A 237 -6.55 22.70 28.27
N THR A 238 -6.55 21.71 29.17
CA THR A 238 -5.34 21.21 29.87
C THR A 238 -5.68 19.88 30.54
N GLU A 239 -5.09 18.77 30.08
CA GLU A 239 -4.33 17.81 30.90
C GLU A 239 -3.99 16.56 30.07
N ALA A 240 -2.68 16.32 29.95
CA ALA A 240 -2.12 15.14 29.32
C ALA A 240 -2.02 14.01 30.35
N GLY A 241 -2.42 12.81 29.95
CA GLY A 241 -2.25 11.58 30.71
C GLY A 241 -1.84 10.43 29.80
N SER A 242 -0.53 10.17 29.77
CA SER A 242 0.12 9.02 29.14
C SER A 242 -0.56 7.70 29.49
N THR A 243 -0.95 6.90 28.49
CA THR A 243 -0.96 5.44 28.60
C THR A 243 -0.86 4.78 27.23
N ARG A 244 0.15 3.91 27.09
CA ARG A 244 0.28 2.96 25.98
C ARG A 244 -0.96 2.07 25.92
N LEU A 245 -1.54 1.93 24.73
CA LEU A 245 -2.29 0.78 24.20
C LEU A 245 -2.31 1.04 22.67
N GLY A 246 -1.82 0.18 21.78
CA GLY A 246 -2.20 -1.23 21.71
C GLY A 246 -3.62 -1.37 21.20
N TYR A 247 -3.97 -0.76 20.05
CA TYR A 247 -5.29 -0.92 19.44
C TYR A 247 -5.21 -1.22 17.94
N PRO A 248 -6.15 -2.05 17.44
CA PRO A 248 -6.05 -2.74 16.16
C PRO A 248 -6.40 -1.83 14.97
N MET A 249 -5.70 -2.08 13.87
CA MET A 249 -5.87 -1.48 12.56
C MET A 249 -7.27 -1.70 11.96
N SER A 250 -7.78 -0.64 11.31
CA SER A 250 -8.67 -0.65 10.12
C SER A 250 -10.18 -0.84 10.37
N CYS A 251 -10.93 0.28 10.35
CA CYS A 251 -12.37 0.32 10.10
C CYS A 251 -12.77 0.72 8.66
N TYR A 252 -11.88 1.31 7.84
CA TYR A 252 -12.20 1.69 6.44
C TYR A 252 -12.07 0.56 5.41
N LYS A 253 -12.32 -0.68 5.81
CA LYS A 253 -12.44 -1.77 4.84
C LYS A 253 -13.89 -1.84 4.38
N TYR A 254 -14.06 -1.84 3.06
CA TYR A 254 -15.28 -2.15 2.29
C TYR A 254 -16.11 -0.96 1.79
N ARG A 255 -15.64 -0.30 0.72
CA ARG A 255 -16.59 0.22 -0.28
C ARG A 255 -16.19 0.13 -1.75
N VAL A 256 -14.92 -0.04 -2.12
CA VAL A 256 -14.53 0.06 -3.55
C VAL A 256 -13.92 -1.24 -4.08
N CYS A 257 -14.75 -2.24 -4.38
CA CYS A 257 -14.36 -3.29 -5.34
C CYS A 257 -15.51 -4.14 -5.92
N ASN A 258 -16.79 -3.76 -5.76
CA ASN A 258 -17.94 -4.58 -6.21
C ASN A 258 -18.90 -3.82 -7.15
N GLN A 259 -18.37 -3.13 -8.16
CA GLN A 259 -19.16 -2.70 -9.32
C GLN A 259 -18.57 -3.33 -10.58
N GLY A 260 -19.05 -4.53 -10.91
CA GLY A 260 -18.58 -5.25 -12.09
C GLY A 260 -19.08 -6.68 -12.23
N ALA A 261 -20.33 -6.98 -11.86
CA ALA A 261 -20.97 -8.25 -12.25
C ALA A 261 -22.50 -8.10 -12.26
N VAL A 262 -23.03 -7.38 -13.26
CA VAL A 262 -24.44 -7.51 -13.62
C VAL A 262 -24.54 -8.58 -14.70
N HIS A 263 -25.16 -9.70 -14.32
CA HIS A 263 -25.59 -10.77 -15.20
C HIS A 263 -26.36 -10.24 -16.41
N LYS A 264 -25.97 -10.66 -17.62
CA LYS A 264 -26.90 -10.76 -18.75
C LYS A 264 -27.48 -12.17 -18.75
N THR A 265 -28.73 -12.28 -18.34
CA THR A 265 -29.61 -13.41 -18.65
C THR A 265 -30.79 -12.85 -19.44
N THR A 266 -30.78 -13.15 -20.74
CA THR A 266 -31.92 -13.49 -21.63
C THR A 266 -31.35 -13.68 -23.02
#